data_AF-A0A7W4UIA4-F1
#
_entry.id   AF-A0A7W4UIA4-F1
#
_cell.length_a   1.000
_cell.length_b   1.000
_cell.length_c   1.000
_cell.angle_alpha   90.00
_cell.angle_beta   90.00
_cell.angle_gamma   90.00
#
_symmetry.space_group_name_H-M   'P 1'
#
loop_
_entity.id
_entity.type
_entity.pdbx_description
1 polymer ?
#
loop_
_entity_poly.entity_id
_entity_poly.type
_entity_poly.pdbx_seq_one_letter_code
_entity_poly.pdbx_strand_id
1 'polypeptide(L)'
;MRAVRPLVAPALVALALLVTGCSSGGDDAAASPTPTPEATVEETPTPTPTPTPLTGAACLVGSWDVDQASLAAGLQQTVAADGTVGEVQTAGATWISFDGTSTTLTYESQSLTVTMDVEGQQLGTTLAFTGPLSGAYTATDTELTVPAVDTSGVAQTLSFTLDGAPFEMPAEESGADEYQGIDLTGTQSYTCTEQELVLVSPAADGAPETQQLLRRRA
;
A
#
# COMPACT_ATOMS: atom_id res chain seq x y z
N MET A 1 -26.11 3.23 35.23
CA MET A 1 -25.21 4.10 36.03
C MET A 1 -23.91 4.25 35.23
N ARG A 2 -23.82 5.25 34.35
CA ARG A 2 -22.97 6.45 34.48
C ARG A 2 -21.57 6.21 35.06
N ALA A 3 -20.56 6.27 34.19
CA ALA A 3 -19.32 6.99 34.46
C ALA A 3 -18.67 7.40 33.11
N VAL A 4 -19.00 8.61 32.66
CA VAL A 4 -18.27 9.34 31.62
C VAL A 4 -17.15 10.08 32.32
N ARG A 5 -15.91 9.95 31.83
CA ARG A 5 -14.79 10.82 32.20
C ARG A 5 -14.15 11.38 30.92
N PRO A 6 -14.33 12.68 30.63
CA PRO A 6 -13.53 13.41 29.65
C PRO A 6 -12.32 14.08 30.35
N LEU A 7 -11.55 14.88 29.60
CA LEU A 7 -10.40 15.75 29.96
C LEU A 7 -9.02 15.10 29.71
N VAL A 8 -8.02 15.71 29.06
CA VAL A 8 -7.69 17.13 28.78
C VAL A 8 -6.80 17.20 27.53
N ALA A 9 -6.98 18.21 26.67
CA ALA A 9 -5.98 18.66 25.70
C ALA A 9 -5.39 20.02 26.13
N PRO A 10 -4.07 20.25 25.92
CA PRO A 10 -3.51 21.59 25.74
C PRO A 10 -2.80 21.66 24.36
N ALA A 11 -3.15 22.53 23.41
CA ALA A 11 -3.09 23.99 23.36
C ALA A 11 -1.66 24.60 23.37
N LEU A 12 -1.38 25.35 22.28
CA LEU A 12 -0.33 26.36 22.04
C LEU A 12 1.06 25.81 21.65
N VAL A 13 1.78 26.32 20.64
CA VAL A 13 2.16 27.73 20.40
C VAL A 13 2.39 28.00 18.90
N ALA A 14 1.86 29.11 18.40
CA ALA A 14 2.21 29.69 17.09
C ALA A 14 3.31 30.74 17.27
N LEU A 15 4.38 30.67 16.46
CA LEU A 15 5.41 31.71 16.37
C LEU A 15 5.30 32.41 15.01
N ALA A 16 4.83 33.66 15.05
CA ALA A 16 4.87 34.58 13.92
C ALA A 16 6.14 35.44 14.02
N LEU A 17 6.96 35.45 12.96
CA LEU A 17 8.12 36.34 12.82
C LEU A 17 7.76 37.47 11.85
N LEU A 18 7.56 38.65 12.41
CA LEU A 18 7.49 39.95 11.73
C LEU A 18 8.92 40.43 11.44
N VAL A 19 9.22 40.79 10.20
CA VAL A 19 10.39 41.62 9.86
C VAL A 19 9.90 42.88 9.17
N THR A 20 9.87 43.96 9.94
CA THR A 20 9.71 45.34 9.50
C THR A 20 11.09 45.93 9.24
N GLY A 21 11.38 46.31 7.99
CA GLY A 21 12.57 47.06 7.61
C GLY A 21 12.15 48.37 6.95
N CYS A 22 12.23 49.47 7.69
CA CYS A 22 12.10 50.83 7.19
C CYS A 22 13.49 51.48 7.32
N SER A 23 14.07 51.96 6.22
CA SER A 23 15.27 52.79 6.27
C SER A 23 15.16 53.94 5.26
N SER A 24 15.51 55.10 5.78
CA SER A 24 15.35 56.47 5.31
C SER A 24 16.56 57.01 4.53
N GLY A 25 16.33 58.12 3.81
CA GLY A 25 17.35 59.05 3.29
C GLY A 25 17.50 58.95 1.77
N GLY A 26 17.59 60.01 0.97
CA GLY A 26 17.87 61.42 1.18
C GLY A 26 18.43 61.93 -0.16
N ASP A 27 18.04 63.15 -0.57
CA ASP A 27 18.26 63.80 -1.87
C ASP A 27 19.73 63.80 -2.37
N ASP A 28 19.95 63.69 -3.70
CA ASP A 28 20.58 64.76 -4.50
C ASP A 28 20.70 64.41 -5.99
N ALA A 29 20.59 65.43 -6.83
CA ALA A 29 20.48 65.36 -8.28
C ALA A 29 21.85 65.23 -8.98
N ALA A 30 21.92 64.35 -9.99
CA ALA A 30 22.89 64.46 -11.08
C ALA A 30 22.29 63.89 -12.37
N ALA A 31 22.21 64.75 -13.39
CA ALA A 31 21.72 64.41 -14.73
C ALA A 31 22.57 63.30 -15.37
N SER A 32 21.91 62.27 -15.90
CA SER A 32 22.51 61.13 -16.62
C SER A 32 21.64 60.78 -17.84
N PRO A 33 22.21 60.29 -18.95
CA PRO A 33 21.63 60.40 -20.28
C PRO A 33 20.40 59.51 -20.42
N THR A 34 19.41 59.99 -21.16
CA THR A 34 18.17 59.25 -21.49
C THR A 34 18.52 57.89 -22.11
N PRO A 35 18.19 56.76 -21.45
CA PRO A 35 18.35 55.45 -22.06
C PRO A 35 17.28 55.27 -23.14
N THR A 36 17.70 54.82 -24.31
CA THR A 36 16.81 54.30 -25.36
C THR A 36 15.96 53.17 -24.75
N PRO A 37 14.63 53.14 -24.94
CA PRO A 37 13.79 52.07 -24.40
C PRO A 37 14.22 50.73 -25.03
N GLU A 38 14.92 49.93 -24.24
CA GLU A 38 15.14 48.52 -24.55
C GLU A 38 13.77 47.85 -24.47
N ALA A 39 13.34 47.28 -25.60
CA ALA A 39 12.08 46.57 -25.67
C ALA A 39 12.14 45.41 -24.68
N THR A 40 11.46 45.54 -23.55
CA THR A 40 11.23 44.45 -22.61
C THR A 40 10.54 43.35 -23.38
N VAL A 41 11.29 42.32 -23.76
CA VAL A 41 10.73 41.09 -24.29
C VAL A 41 10.00 40.46 -23.12
N GLU A 42 8.69 40.63 -23.10
CA GLU A 42 7.79 39.96 -22.16
C GLU A 42 7.88 38.46 -22.48
N GLU A 43 8.70 37.75 -21.69
CA GLU A 43 8.80 36.29 -21.75
C GLU A 43 7.39 35.74 -21.56
N THR A 44 6.80 35.27 -22.66
CA THR A 44 5.47 34.66 -22.63
C THR A 44 5.59 33.41 -21.78
N PRO A 45 4.82 33.28 -20.68
CA PRO A 45 4.93 32.13 -19.80
C PRO A 45 4.67 30.88 -20.63
N THR A 46 5.67 30.00 -20.68
CA THR A 46 5.51 28.70 -21.35
C THR A 46 4.40 27.94 -20.62
N PRO A 47 3.36 27.46 -21.31
CA PRO A 47 2.28 26.74 -20.66
C PRO A 47 2.88 25.54 -19.92
N THR A 48 2.61 25.46 -18.62
CA THR A 48 2.94 24.26 -17.84
C THR A 48 2.11 23.12 -18.40
N PRO A 49 2.71 21.99 -18.82
CA PRO A 49 1.95 20.87 -19.32
C PRO A 49 0.99 20.40 -18.22
N THR A 50 -0.30 20.36 -18.53
CA THR A 50 -1.29 19.72 -17.66
C THR A 50 -0.97 18.22 -17.63
N PRO A 51 -0.77 17.61 -16.44
CA PRO A 51 -0.55 16.17 -16.37
C PRO A 51 -1.74 15.45 -17.00
N THR A 52 -1.44 14.52 -17.91
CA THR A 52 -2.47 13.68 -18.51
C THR A 52 -2.91 12.67 -17.44
N PRO A 53 -4.22 12.51 -17.17
CA PRO A 53 -4.68 11.52 -16.21
C PRO A 53 -4.19 10.13 -16.65
N LEU A 54 -3.51 9.43 -15.75
CA LEU A 54 -3.07 8.05 -15.98
C LEU A 54 -4.30 7.15 -15.98
N THR A 55 -4.62 6.55 -17.12
CA THR A 55 -5.71 5.58 -17.28
C THR A 55 -5.20 4.31 -17.95
N GLY A 56 -5.88 3.19 -17.71
CA GLY A 56 -5.52 1.89 -18.28
C GLY A 56 -4.15 1.41 -17.82
N ALA A 57 -3.49 0.52 -18.57
CA ALA A 57 -2.26 -0.15 -18.13
C ALA A 57 -1.13 0.79 -17.66
N ALA A 58 -1.08 2.03 -18.16
CA ALA A 58 -0.09 3.02 -17.77
C ALA A 58 -0.22 3.46 -16.30
N CYS A 59 -1.43 3.39 -15.72
CA CYS A 59 -1.61 3.75 -14.31
C CYS A 59 -0.93 2.76 -13.37
N LEU A 60 -0.80 1.48 -13.74
CA LEU A 60 -0.24 0.44 -12.89
C LEU A 60 1.23 0.70 -12.58
N VAL A 61 1.95 1.33 -13.51
CA VAL A 61 3.40 1.55 -13.42
C VAL A 61 3.74 2.37 -12.19
N GLY A 62 4.63 1.85 -11.35
CA GLY A 62 5.04 2.42 -10.07
C GLY A 62 4.90 1.41 -8.92
N SER A 63 5.06 1.92 -7.69
CA SER A 63 5.02 1.12 -6.47
C SER A 63 3.77 1.42 -5.64
N TRP A 64 3.21 0.37 -5.05
CA TRP A 64 1.91 0.37 -4.38
C TRP A 64 1.98 -0.39 -3.06
N ASP A 65 1.79 0.31 -1.95
CA ASP A 65 1.65 -0.28 -0.63
C ASP A 65 0.31 -1.02 -0.53
N VAL A 66 0.35 -2.28 -0.12
CA VAL A 66 -0.83 -3.09 0.16
C VAL A 66 -1.53 -2.53 1.40
N ASP A 67 -2.80 -2.17 1.28
CA ASP A 67 -3.60 -1.78 2.44
C ASP A 67 -3.86 -3.00 3.32
N GLN A 68 -3.28 -2.98 4.53
CA GLN A 68 -3.31 -4.12 5.46
C GLN A 68 -4.72 -4.44 5.96
N ALA A 69 -5.61 -3.44 6.06
CA ALA A 69 -6.98 -3.67 6.47
C ALA A 69 -7.79 -4.34 5.36
N SER A 70 -7.57 -3.94 4.11
CA SER A 70 -8.14 -4.62 2.94
C SER A 70 -7.62 -6.06 2.82
N LEU A 71 -6.32 -6.29 3.08
CA LEU A 71 -5.74 -7.63 3.06
C LEU A 71 -6.37 -8.52 4.15
N ALA A 72 -6.47 -8.03 5.38
CA ALA A 72 -7.11 -8.75 6.48
C ALA A 72 -8.59 -9.08 6.15
N ALA A 73 -9.33 -8.13 5.57
CA ALA A 73 -10.72 -8.32 5.19
C ALA A 73 -10.89 -9.35 4.05
N GLY A 74 -9.97 -9.39 3.08
CA GLY A 74 -9.95 -10.41 2.02
C GLY A 74 -9.69 -11.81 2.60
N LEU A 75 -8.66 -11.95 3.42
CA LEU A 75 -8.33 -13.21 4.08
C LEU A 75 -9.44 -13.70 5.02
N GLN A 76 -10.09 -12.79 5.75
CA GLN A 76 -11.22 -13.13 6.61
C GLN A 76 -12.40 -13.70 5.81
N GLN A 77 -12.61 -13.25 4.57
CA GLN A 77 -13.63 -13.81 3.68
C GLN A 77 -13.27 -15.21 3.22
N THR A 78 -12.01 -15.46 2.87
CA THR A 78 -11.52 -16.80 2.50
C THR A 78 -11.68 -17.79 3.66
N VAL A 79 -11.20 -17.42 4.85
CA VAL A 79 -11.34 -18.26 6.06
C VAL A 79 -12.81 -18.58 6.36
N ALA A 80 -13.70 -17.58 6.23
CA ALA A 80 -15.13 -17.78 6.45
C ALA A 80 -15.79 -18.65 5.37
N ALA A 81 -15.33 -18.57 4.12
CA ALA A 81 -15.83 -19.39 3.02
C ALA A 81 -15.51 -20.88 3.21
N ASP A 82 -14.37 -21.19 3.83
CA ASP A 82 -13.99 -22.55 4.23
C ASP A 82 -14.76 -23.06 5.46
N GLY A 83 -15.69 -22.27 6.00
CA GLY A 83 -16.48 -22.61 7.19
C GLY A 83 -15.70 -22.48 8.50
N THR A 84 -14.48 -21.96 8.46
CA THR A 84 -13.66 -21.72 9.64
C THR A 84 -14.12 -20.46 10.34
N VAL A 85 -14.37 -20.57 11.65
CA VAL A 85 -14.68 -19.41 12.50
C VAL A 85 -13.40 -18.99 13.22
N GLY A 86 -12.79 -17.91 12.76
CA GLY A 86 -11.59 -17.35 13.36
C GLY A 86 -11.42 -15.88 13.04
N GLU A 87 -10.55 -15.22 13.78
CA GLU A 87 -10.13 -13.84 13.56
C GLU A 87 -8.83 -13.81 12.75
N VAL A 88 -8.80 -12.99 11.70
CA VAL A 88 -7.59 -12.73 10.91
C VAL A 88 -6.97 -11.41 11.32
N GLN A 89 -5.66 -11.45 11.58
CA GLN A 89 -4.83 -10.28 11.88
C GLN A 89 -3.64 -10.23 10.93
N THR A 90 -3.28 -9.03 10.49
CA THR A 90 -2.14 -8.79 9.61
C THR A 90 -1.18 -7.77 10.24
N ALA A 91 0.12 -7.96 10.03
CA ALA A 91 1.14 -7.00 10.44
C ALA A 91 2.32 -7.01 9.47
N GLY A 92 3.18 -6.00 9.57
CA GLY A 92 4.27 -5.77 8.63
C GLY A 92 3.85 -4.88 7.46
N ALA A 93 4.67 -4.88 6.42
CA ALA A 93 4.40 -4.13 5.20
C ALA A 93 4.60 -5.01 3.97
N THR A 94 3.76 -4.80 2.96
CA THR A 94 3.89 -5.43 1.65
C THR A 94 3.64 -4.37 0.59
N TRP A 95 4.39 -4.41 -0.51
CA TRP A 95 4.14 -3.55 -1.66
C TRP A 95 4.37 -4.29 -2.96
N ILE A 96 3.76 -3.77 -4.03
CA ILE A 96 3.88 -4.27 -5.39
C ILE A 96 4.46 -3.17 -6.26
N SER A 97 5.45 -3.50 -7.08
CA SER A 97 6.02 -2.61 -8.08
C SER A 97 5.77 -3.15 -9.48
N PHE A 98 5.26 -2.32 -10.39
CA PHE A 98 5.10 -2.63 -11.81
C PHE A 98 6.00 -1.71 -12.64
N ASP A 99 6.82 -2.29 -13.54
CA ASP A 99 7.75 -1.52 -14.38
C ASP A 99 7.30 -1.38 -15.85
N GLY A 100 6.10 -1.87 -16.18
CA GLY A 100 5.57 -1.94 -17.54
C GLY A 100 5.56 -3.36 -18.13
N THR A 101 6.40 -4.27 -17.63
CA THR A 101 6.48 -5.66 -18.11
C THR A 101 6.69 -6.70 -17.01
N SER A 102 7.27 -6.28 -15.89
CA SER A 102 7.54 -7.10 -14.73
C SER A 102 6.85 -6.53 -13.50
N THR A 103 6.45 -7.44 -12.61
CA THR A 103 5.91 -7.13 -11.30
C THR A 103 6.82 -7.71 -10.23
N THR A 104 7.00 -6.98 -9.13
CA THR A 104 7.70 -7.46 -7.94
C THR A 104 6.85 -7.16 -6.72
N LEU A 105 6.47 -8.19 -5.98
CA LEU A 105 5.87 -8.03 -4.66
C LEU A 105 6.93 -8.26 -3.60
N THR A 106 7.02 -7.38 -2.61
CA THR A 106 8.01 -7.49 -1.54
C THR A 106 7.32 -7.52 -0.20
N TYR A 107 7.65 -8.54 0.60
CA TYR A 107 7.25 -8.64 1.99
C TYR A 107 8.35 -8.06 2.89
N GLU A 108 8.02 -7.04 3.68
CA GLU A 108 8.83 -6.52 4.76
C GLU A 108 8.25 -7.02 6.08
N SER A 109 8.67 -8.23 6.46
CA SER A 109 8.22 -8.93 7.67
C SER A 109 6.70 -9.02 7.77
N GLN A 110 6.03 -9.36 6.66
CA GLN A 110 4.59 -9.54 6.63
C GLN A 110 4.21 -10.75 7.49
N SER A 111 3.27 -10.60 8.41
CA SER A 111 2.70 -11.71 9.17
C SER A 111 1.19 -11.75 9.02
N LEU A 112 0.64 -12.95 8.89
CA LEU A 112 -0.79 -13.25 8.86
C LEU A 112 -1.06 -14.21 10.02
N THR A 113 -1.91 -13.82 10.95
CA THR A 113 -2.31 -14.66 12.07
C THR A 113 -3.79 -14.97 11.98
N VAL A 114 -4.13 -16.25 11.99
CA VAL A 114 -5.51 -16.74 12.10
C VAL A 114 -5.66 -17.33 13.49
N THR A 115 -6.65 -16.84 14.26
CA THR A 115 -6.95 -17.34 15.60
C THR A 115 -8.35 -17.94 15.64
N MET A 116 -8.46 -19.19 16.07
CA MET A 116 -9.69 -19.98 16.09
C MET A 116 -9.94 -20.53 17.48
N ASP A 117 -11.22 -20.67 17.84
CA ASP A 117 -11.64 -21.40 19.05
C ASP A 117 -11.95 -22.86 18.69
N VAL A 118 -11.18 -23.79 19.24
CA VAL A 118 -11.37 -25.23 19.06
C VAL A 118 -11.58 -25.87 20.43
N GLU A 119 -12.78 -26.40 20.68
CA GLU A 119 -13.16 -27.05 21.94
C GLU A 119 -12.92 -26.19 23.21
N GLY A 120 -12.97 -24.86 23.07
CA GLY A 120 -12.74 -23.91 24.15
C GLY A 120 -11.27 -23.57 24.39
N GLN A 121 -10.37 -24.02 23.51
CA GLN A 121 -8.97 -23.60 23.45
C GLN A 121 -8.76 -22.69 22.23
N GLN A 122 -7.83 -21.75 22.36
CA GLN A 122 -7.50 -20.83 21.28
C GLN A 122 -6.32 -21.36 20.48
N LEU A 123 -6.58 -21.80 19.25
CA LEU A 123 -5.55 -22.19 18.28
C LEU A 123 -5.17 -20.97 17.44
N GLY A 124 -3.90 -20.59 17.46
CA GLY A 124 -3.35 -19.54 16.61
C GLY A 124 -2.40 -20.14 15.59
N THR A 125 -2.56 -19.76 14.32
CA THR A 125 -1.66 -20.10 13.22
C THR A 125 -1.08 -18.81 12.68
N THR A 126 0.24 -18.68 12.66
CA THR A 126 0.93 -17.49 12.12
C THR A 126 1.84 -17.86 10.96
N LEU A 127 1.59 -17.23 9.82
CA LEU A 127 2.41 -17.26 8.62
C LEU A 127 3.21 -15.97 8.53
N ALA A 128 4.53 -16.06 8.40
CA ALA A 128 5.40 -14.91 8.21
C ALA A 128 6.13 -15.03 6.86
N PHE A 129 6.20 -13.92 6.14
CA PHE A 129 6.85 -13.79 4.83
C PHE A 129 7.88 -12.66 4.86
N THR A 130 9.03 -12.89 4.24
CA THR A 130 10.05 -11.84 4.05
C THR A 130 10.76 -12.04 2.73
N GLY A 131 10.97 -10.96 2.00
CA GLY A 131 11.69 -10.96 0.72
C GLY A 131 10.78 -10.77 -0.48
N PRO A 132 11.37 -10.72 -1.68
CA PRO A 132 10.66 -10.45 -2.92
C PRO A 132 10.18 -11.74 -3.61
N LEU A 133 9.02 -11.65 -4.25
CA LEU A 133 8.62 -12.50 -5.37
C LEU A 133 8.50 -11.64 -6.63
N SER A 134 8.82 -12.23 -7.79
CA SER A 134 8.82 -11.49 -9.05
C SER A 134 8.19 -12.27 -10.19
N GLY A 135 7.59 -11.59 -11.16
CA GLY A 135 6.95 -12.23 -12.30
C GLY A 135 6.86 -11.30 -13.49
N ALA A 136 6.55 -11.85 -14.65
CA ALA A 136 6.12 -11.06 -15.80
C ALA A 136 4.62 -10.78 -15.68
N TYR A 137 4.15 -9.68 -16.27
CA TYR A 137 2.71 -9.43 -16.38
C TYR A 137 2.34 -8.84 -17.74
N THR A 138 1.07 -8.98 -18.09
CA THR A 138 0.44 -8.23 -19.18
C THR A 138 -0.77 -7.50 -18.62
N ALA A 139 -1.03 -6.29 -19.11
CA ALA A 139 -2.20 -5.53 -18.71
C ALA A 139 -2.93 -4.93 -19.92
N THR A 140 -4.25 -4.98 -19.88
CA THR A 140 -5.15 -4.18 -20.71
C THR A 140 -5.61 -2.95 -19.92
N ASP A 141 -6.65 -2.26 -20.38
CA ASP A 141 -7.20 -1.11 -19.64
C ASP A 141 -7.90 -1.50 -18.33
N THR A 142 -8.31 -2.76 -18.17
CA THR A 142 -9.11 -3.21 -17.02
C THR A 142 -8.66 -4.56 -16.44
N GLU A 143 -7.76 -5.29 -17.12
CA GLU A 143 -7.31 -6.61 -16.68
C GLU A 143 -5.79 -6.66 -16.54
N LEU A 144 -5.34 -7.31 -15.48
CA LEU A 144 -3.96 -7.64 -15.18
C LEU A 144 -3.83 -9.16 -15.20
N THR A 145 -2.88 -9.70 -15.96
CA THR A 145 -2.57 -11.13 -15.96
C THR A 145 -1.12 -11.36 -15.55
N VAL A 146 -0.91 -12.18 -14.52
CA VAL A 146 0.40 -12.64 -14.06
C VAL A 146 0.42 -14.16 -14.19
N PRO A 147 1.04 -14.73 -15.24
CA PRO A 147 0.95 -16.16 -15.50
C PRO A 147 1.67 -17.02 -14.46
N ALA A 148 2.76 -16.50 -13.89
CA ALA A 148 3.56 -17.16 -12.86
C ALA A 148 4.42 -16.14 -12.12
N VAL A 149 4.83 -16.51 -10.92
CA VAL A 149 5.79 -15.77 -10.10
C VAL A 149 6.92 -16.70 -9.65
N ASP A 150 8.12 -16.14 -9.55
CA ASP A 150 9.27 -16.73 -8.89
C ASP A 150 9.24 -16.37 -7.41
N THR A 151 9.07 -17.38 -6.56
CA THR A 151 9.01 -17.26 -5.10
C THR A 151 10.33 -17.61 -4.42
N SER A 152 11.39 -17.91 -5.17
CA SER A 152 12.70 -18.32 -4.61
C SER A 152 13.36 -17.27 -3.71
N GLY A 153 12.94 -16.00 -3.83
CA GLY A 153 13.37 -14.89 -2.97
C GLY A 153 12.60 -14.74 -1.67
N VAL A 154 11.52 -15.51 -1.45
CA VAL A 154 10.66 -15.41 -0.27
C VAL A 154 11.05 -16.42 0.78
N ALA A 155 11.40 -15.93 1.97
CA ALA A 155 11.46 -16.73 3.18
C ALA A 155 10.06 -16.81 3.81
N GLN A 156 9.61 -18.02 4.09
CA GLN A 156 8.34 -18.29 4.77
C GLN A 156 8.60 -18.97 6.13
N THR A 157 7.80 -18.65 7.12
CA THR A 157 7.77 -19.36 8.40
C THR A 157 6.34 -19.58 8.84
N LEU A 158 6.03 -20.82 9.23
CA LEU A 158 4.75 -21.20 9.81
C LEU A 158 4.97 -21.53 11.29
N SER A 159 4.10 -21.01 12.15
CA SER A 159 4.15 -21.26 13.59
C SER A 159 2.74 -21.42 14.15
N PHE A 160 2.63 -22.22 15.21
CA PHE A 160 1.37 -22.53 15.86
C PHE A 160 1.42 -22.20 17.35
N THR A 161 0.30 -21.77 17.89
CA THR A 161 0.11 -21.52 19.31
C THR A 161 -1.18 -22.15 19.80
N LEU A 162 -1.19 -22.71 21.00
CA LEU A 162 -2.38 -23.18 21.70
C LEU A 162 -2.49 -22.43 23.02
N ASP A 163 -3.61 -21.71 23.22
CA ASP A 163 -3.83 -20.80 24.35
C ASP A 163 -2.66 -19.80 24.54
N GLY A 164 -2.11 -19.33 23.41
CA GLY A 164 -0.97 -18.40 23.35
C GLY A 164 0.41 -19.03 23.58
N ALA A 165 0.50 -20.33 23.89
CA ALA A 165 1.77 -21.03 24.04
C ALA A 165 2.21 -21.68 22.72
N PRO A 166 3.46 -21.51 22.27
CA PRO A 166 3.93 -22.12 21.03
C PRO A 166 3.95 -23.65 21.13
N PHE A 167 3.60 -24.33 20.04
CA PHE A 167 3.80 -25.77 19.89
C PHE A 167 4.26 -26.11 18.47
N GLU A 168 4.91 -27.27 18.33
CA GLU A 168 5.34 -27.77 17.02
C GLU A 168 4.27 -28.74 16.49
N MET A 169 3.83 -28.48 15.26
CA MET A 169 2.99 -29.41 14.51
C MET A 169 3.90 -30.22 13.57
N PRO A 170 3.69 -31.54 13.43
CA PRO A 170 4.40 -32.33 12.44
C PRO A 170 4.22 -31.73 11.04
N ALA A 171 5.30 -31.69 10.25
CA ALA A 171 5.28 -31.05 8.93
C ALA A 171 4.18 -31.63 8.02
N GLU A 172 3.95 -32.94 8.11
CA GLU A 172 2.92 -33.69 7.38
C GLU A 172 1.48 -33.30 7.72
N GLU A 173 1.25 -32.66 8.87
CA GLU A 173 -0.07 -32.20 9.32
C GLU A 173 -0.23 -30.67 9.21
N SER A 174 0.86 -29.95 8.99
CA SER A 174 0.90 -28.48 9.04
C SER A 174 0.29 -27.77 7.82
N GLY A 175 0.20 -28.46 6.67
CA GLY A 175 -0.24 -27.85 5.41
C GLY A 175 0.65 -26.70 4.93
N ALA A 176 1.90 -26.60 5.41
CA ALA A 176 2.77 -25.45 5.13
C ALA A 176 2.95 -25.15 3.64
N ASP A 177 2.94 -26.18 2.80
CA ASP A 177 3.12 -26.07 1.35
C ASP A 177 1.90 -25.46 0.62
N GLU A 178 0.73 -25.41 1.26
CA GLU A 178 -0.51 -24.86 0.67
C GLU A 178 -0.64 -23.34 0.88
N TYR A 179 0.06 -22.77 1.86
CA TYR A 179 -0.06 -21.35 2.16
C TYR A 179 0.86 -20.54 1.26
N GLN A 180 0.31 -19.97 0.20
CA GLN A 180 0.97 -18.89 -0.53
C GLN A 180 0.48 -17.56 0.03
N GLY A 181 1.33 -16.54 0.06
CA GLY A 181 1.01 -15.24 0.65
C GLY A 181 -0.07 -14.50 -0.15
N ILE A 182 0.22 -13.27 -0.56
CA ILE A 182 -0.64 -12.58 -1.53
C ILE A 182 -0.48 -13.28 -2.88
N ASP A 183 -1.53 -13.94 -3.35
CA ASP A 183 -1.57 -14.50 -4.70
C ASP A 183 -1.74 -13.38 -5.73
N LEU A 184 -0.70 -13.17 -6.53
CA LEU A 184 -0.74 -12.26 -7.66
C LEU A 184 -0.98 -12.95 -8.99
N THR A 185 -0.97 -14.29 -9.01
CA THR A 185 -1.07 -15.07 -10.24
C THR A 185 -2.48 -15.05 -10.81
N GLY A 186 -2.60 -15.48 -12.07
CA GLY A 186 -3.88 -15.51 -12.79
C GLY A 186 -4.27 -14.16 -13.38
N THR A 187 -5.54 -14.04 -13.75
CA THR A 187 -6.13 -12.82 -14.33
C THR A 187 -7.01 -12.15 -13.29
N GLN A 188 -6.74 -10.88 -13.04
CA GLN A 188 -7.45 -10.03 -12.09
C GLN A 188 -8.00 -8.82 -12.84
N SER A 189 -9.17 -8.32 -12.42
CA SER A 189 -9.60 -6.99 -12.88
C SER A 189 -9.00 -5.91 -11.98
N TYR A 190 -8.85 -4.70 -12.50
CA TYR A 190 -8.34 -3.60 -11.70
C TYR A 190 -8.96 -2.26 -12.06
N THR A 191 -8.92 -1.35 -11.09
CA THR A 191 -9.13 0.08 -11.30
C THR A 191 -8.02 0.84 -10.60
N CYS A 192 -7.69 2.01 -11.11
CA CYS A 192 -6.56 2.78 -10.61
C CYS A 192 -6.76 4.27 -10.80
N THR A 193 -6.14 5.02 -9.91
CA THR A 193 -5.95 6.46 -9.99
C THR A 193 -4.46 6.76 -9.77
N GLU A 194 -4.08 8.02 -9.61
CA GLU A 194 -2.69 8.36 -9.24
C GLU A 194 -2.31 7.88 -7.83
N GLN A 195 -3.29 7.67 -6.95
CA GLN A 195 -3.07 7.41 -5.53
C GLN A 195 -3.53 6.03 -5.07
N GLU A 196 -4.46 5.41 -5.80
CA GLU A 196 -5.07 4.14 -5.40
C GLU A 196 -5.07 3.16 -6.56
N LEU A 197 -4.79 1.90 -6.25
CA LEU A 197 -4.96 0.76 -7.14
C LEU A 197 -5.85 -0.24 -6.41
N VAL A 198 -6.88 -0.72 -7.09
CA VAL A 198 -7.76 -1.76 -6.59
C VAL A 198 -7.60 -2.96 -7.50
N LEU A 199 -7.12 -4.07 -6.95
CA LEU A 199 -7.09 -5.36 -7.63
C LEU A 199 -8.30 -6.19 -7.16
N VAL A 200 -8.96 -6.87 -8.10
CA VAL A 200 -10.06 -7.78 -7.82
C VAL A 200 -9.73 -9.14 -8.41
N SER A 201 -9.49 -10.11 -7.53
CA SER A 201 -9.27 -11.50 -7.90
C SER A 201 -10.63 -12.19 -8.02
N PRO A 202 -10.94 -12.80 -9.18
CA PRO A 202 -12.21 -13.47 -9.38
C PRO A 202 -12.36 -14.66 -8.43
N ALA A 203 -13.61 -15.03 -8.12
CA ALA A 203 -13.89 -16.26 -7.39
C ALA A 203 -13.36 -17.49 -8.17
N ALA A 204 -12.65 -18.38 -7.50
CA ALA A 204 -12.06 -19.59 -8.09
C ALA A 204 -12.02 -20.72 -7.06
N ASP A 205 -12.34 -21.95 -7.48
CA ASP A 205 -12.18 -23.18 -6.69
C ASP A 205 -12.73 -23.12 -5.25
N GLY A 206 -13.87 -22.46 -5.05
CA GLY A 206 -14.52 -22.31 -3.74
C GLY A 206 -14.06 -21.07 -2.95
N ALA A 207 -12.98 -20.42 -3.35
CA ALA A 207 -12.58 -19.13 -2.83
C ALA A 207 -13.53 -18.02 -3.35
N PRO A 208 -13.94 -17.08 -2.48
CA PRO A 208 -14.76 -15.95 -2.90
C PRO A 208 -13.95 -14.97 -3.76
N GLU A 209 -14.65 -14.08 -4.46
CA GLU A 209 -14.00 -12.91 -5.04
C GLU A 209 -13.38 -12.08 -3.91
N THR A 210 -12.15 -11.62 -4.11
CA THR A 210 -11.44 -10.79 -3.14
C THR A 210 -11.00 -9.48 -3.76
N GLN A 211 -11.02 -8.43 -2.95
CA GLN A 211 -10.61 -7.09 -3.36
C GLN A 211 -9.42 -6.65 -2.49
N GLN A 212 -8.34 -6.24 -3.16
CA GLN A 212 -7.17 -5.67 -2.51
C GLN A 212 -7.03 -4.20 -2.89
N LEU A 213 -7.17 -3.31 -1.91
CA LEU A 213 -6.79 -1.91 -2.04
C LEU A 213 -5.27 -1.77 -1.87
N LEU A 214 -4.66 -0.97 -2.72
CA LEU A 214 -3.28 -0.54 -2.62
C LEU A 214 -3.20 0.98 -2.75
N ARG A 215 -2.24 1.58 -2.04
CA ARG A 215 -1.97 3.01 -2.08
C ARG A 215 -0.64 3.29 -2.74
N ARG A 216 -0.55 4.37 -3.48
CA ARG A 216 0.71 4.78 -4.12
C ARG A 216 1.79 4.96 -3.05
N ARG A 217 2.91 4.27 -3.22
CA ARG A 217 4.08 4.45 -2.38
C ARG A 217 4.79 5.75 -2.77
N ALA A 218 5.13 6.55 -1.76
CA ALA A 218 5.82 7.84 -1.91
C ALA A 218 7.31 7.68 -2.20
#